data_AF-A0A968THX7-F1
#
_entry.id   AF-A0A968THX7-F1
#
_cell.length_a   1.000
_cell.length_b   1.000
_cell.length_c   1.000
_cell.angle_alpha   90.00
_cell.angle_beta   90.00
_cell.angle_gamma   90.00
#
_symmetry.space_group_name_H-M   'P 1'
#
loop_
_entity.id
_entity.type
_entity.pdbx_description
1 polymer ?
#
loop_
_entity_poly.entity_id
_entity_poly.type
_entity_poly.pdbx_seq_one_letter_code
_entity_poly.pdbx_strand_id
1 'polypeptide(L)'
;MLKANCRAQFTADDFEFVVRTLSRSPQDAVPLVDLLSDEDTRDEVMDHDALYRELLDNHNCLKVSPAFYFYVLVRRVLMWAGINDRHMADYLSAVLVEFGRHSAHHDGPQSTPLFAYPYLSDLLILVQNAGPWERLMIRAHMGDTALFIGGIFADRVRAQCRTARRTGPFVL
;
A
#
# COMPACT_ATOMS: atom_id res chain seq x y z
N MET A 1 -2.14 -13.26 5.19
CA MET A 1 -1.07 -12.95 4.21
C MET A 1 -1.54 -11.76 3.41
N LEU A 2 -0.67 -10.77 3.24
CA LEU A 2 -1.03 -9.54 2.54
C LEU A 2 -1.27 -9.85 1.07
N LYS A 3 -2.49 -9.57 0.58
CA LYS A 3 -2.86 -9.80 -0.81
C LYS A 3 -2.69 -8.49 -1.57
N ALA A 4 -1.99 -8.54 -2.71
CA ALA A 4 -1.83 -7.41 -3.62
C ALA A 4 -3.12 -7.17 -4.41
N ASN A 5 -4.21 -6.81 -3.72
CA ASN A 5 -5.53 -6.59 -4.30
C ASN A 5 -6.15 -5.27 -3.81
N CYS A 6 -5.33 -4.23 -3.60
CA CYS A 6 -5.77 -2.96 -3.04
C CYS A 6 -6.89 -2.32 -3.88
N ARG A 7 -6.75 -2.31 -5.21
CA ARG A 7 -7.79 -1.83 -6.15
C ARG A 7 -9.15 -2.53 -6.03
N ALA A 8 -9.17 -3.80 -5.61
CA ALA A 8 -10.42 -4.54 -5.41
C ALA A 8 -11.16 -4.15 -4.11
N GLN A 9 -10.55 -3.31 -3.27
CA GLN A 9 -11.10 -2.84 -2.00
C GLN A 9 -11.66 -1.41 -2.08
N PHE A 10 -11.66 -0.80 -3.27
CA PHE A 10 -12.21 0.53 -3.46
C PHE A 10 -13.72 0.56 -3.21
N THR A 11 -14.19 1.62 -2.57
CA THR A 11 -15.57 1.79 -2.15
C THR A 11 -16.34 2.70 -3.12
N ALA A 12 -17.66 2.76 -2.97
CA ALA A 12 -18.48 3.69 -3.75
C ALA A 12 -18.04 5.15 -3.55
N ASP A 13 -17.64 5.53 -2.34
CA ASP A 13 -17.15 6.88 -2.01
C ASP A 13 -15.86 7.22 -2.81
N ASP A 14 -15.00 6.22 -3.05
CA ASP A 14 -13.78 6.40 -3.86
C ASP A 14 -14.14 6.72 -5.32
N PHE A 15 -15.10 5.98 -5.89
CA PHE A 15 -15.56 6.24 -7.25
C PHE A 15 -16.30 7.58 -7.36
N GLU A 16 -17.09 7.96 -6.35
CA GLU A 16 -17.72 9.29 -6.30
C GLU A 16 -16.65 10.40 -6.25
N PHE A 17 -15.59 10.20 -5.46
CA PHE A 17 -14.45 11.12 -5.42
C PHE A 17 -13.80 11.26 -6.79
N VAL A 18 -13.51 10.15 -7.49
CA VAL A 18 -12.90 10.18 -8.82
C VAL A 18 -13.79 10.93 -9.81
N VAL A 19 -15.09 10.61 -9.82
CA VAL A 19 -16.05 11.28 -10.72
C VAL A 19 -16.11 12.77 -10.43
N ARG A 20 -16.23 13.17 -9.17
CA ARG A 20 -16.25 14.58 -8.77
C ARG A 20 -14.98 15.32 -9.16
N THR A 21 -13.82 14.67 -9.06
CA THR A 21 -12.52 15.29 -9.30
C THR A 21 -12.24 15.48 -10.79
N LEU A 22 -12.64 14.52 -11.62
CA LEU A 22 -12.31 14.51 -13.05
C LEU A 22 -13.42 15.07 -13.95
N SER A 23 -14.67 15.09 -13.49
CA SER A 23 -15.77 15.67 -14.25
C SER A 23 -15.64 17.18 -14.29
N ARG A 24 -15.53 17.75 -15.50
CA ARG A 24 -15.53 19.21 -15.69
C ARG A 24 -16.95 19.77 -15.72
N SER A 25 -17.93 18.94 -16.06
CA SER A 25 -19.35 19.27 -16.10
C SER A 25 -20.21 18.06 -15.68
N PRO A 26 -21.49 18.26 -15.29
CA PRO A 26 -22.40 17.15 -14.96
C PRO A 26 -22.63 16.17 -16.12
N GLN A 27 -22.40 16.60 -17.36
CA GLN A 27 -22.55 15.75 -18.55
C GLN A 27 -21.37 14.79 -18.74
N ASP A 28 -20.20 15.14 -18.19
CA ASP A 28 -18.98 14.31 -18.27
C ASP A 28 -19.01 13.14 -17.27
N ALA A 29 -19.90 13.16 -16.29
CA ALA A 29 -19.99 12.15 -15.25
C ALA A 29 -20.42 10.78 -15.81
N VAL A 30 -21.34 10.75 -16.79
CA VAL A 30 -21.85 9.48 -17.35
C VAL A 30 -20.78 8.72 -18.14
N PRO A 31 -20.06 9.34 -19.11
CA PRO A 31 -18.96 8.67 -19.80
C PRO A 31 -17.82 8.23 -18.86
N LEU A 32 -17.59 8.98 -17.78
CA LEU A 32 -16.55 8.65 -16.81
C LEU A 32 -16.92 7.43 -15.95
N VAL A 33 -18.19 7.25 -15.61
CA VAL A 33 -18.67 6.03 -14.95
C VAL A 33 -18.54 4.82 -15.87
N ASP A 34 -18.79 5.00 -17.17
CA ASP A 34 -18.59 3.92 -18.16
C ASP A 34 -17.11 3.52 -18.26
N LEU A 35 -16.18 4.49 -18.28
CA LEU A 35 -14.73 4.26 -18.22
C LEU A 35 -14.31 3.54 -16.93
N LEU A 36 -14.91 3.88 -15.79
CA LEU A 36 -14.59 3.22 -14.52
C LEU A 36 -15.10 1.77 -14.44
N SER A 37 -15.99 1.37 -15.34
CA SER A 37 -16.55 0.02 -15.40
C SER A 37 -15.62 -0.98 -16.10
N ASP A 38 -14.74 -0.49 -16.98
CA ASP A 38 -13.71 -1.30 -17.64
C ASP A 38 -12.39 -1.26 -16.86
N GLU A 39 -11.73 -2.40 -16.71
CA GLU A 39 -10.59 -2.55 -15.79
C GLU A 39 -9.35 -1.79 -16.27
N ASP A 40 -9.04 -1.87 -17.56
CA ASP A 40 -7.85 -1.23 -18.15
C ASP A 40 -8.00 0.30 -18.16
N THR A 41 -9.15 0.80 -18.58
CA THR A 41 -9.44 2.24 -18.58
C THR A 41 -9.59 2.80 -17.17
N ARG A 42 -10.17 2.05 -16.23
CA ARG A 42 -10.18 2.42 -14.81
C ARG A 42 -8.76 2.62 -14.29
N ASP A 43 -7.82 1.72 -14.59
CA ASP A 43 -6.44 1.86 -14.15
C ASP A 43 -5.77 3.13 -14.67
N GLU A 44 -6.03 3.50 -15.92
CA GLU A 44 -5.55 4.75 -16.51
C GLU A 44 -6.17 5.98 -15.85
N VAL A 45 -7.46 5.93 -15.55
CA VAL A 45 -8.17 6.99 -14.82
C VAL A 45 -7.58 7.18 -13.42
N MET A 46 -7.20 6.10 -12.73
CA MET A 46 -6.56 6.16 -11.40
C MET A 46 -5.16 6.78 -11.42
N ASP A 47 -4.47 6.74 -12.56
CA ASP A 47 -3.14 7.34 -12.73
C ASP A 47 -3.20 8.87 -12.97
N HIS A 48 -4.40 9.45 -13.08
CA HIS A 48 -4.58 10.85 -13.44
C HIS A 48 -4.12 11.82 -12.34
N ASP A 49 -3.20 12.73 -12.69
CA ASP A 49 -2.57 13.69 -11.75
C ASP A 49 -3.54 14.50 -10.89
N ALA A 50 -4.73 14.79 -11.42
CA ALA A 50 -5.75 15.57 -10.71
C ALA A 50 -6.21 14.87 -9.42
N LEU A 51 -6.29 13.53 -9.42
CA LEU A 51 -6.67 12.75 -8.22
C LEU A 51 -5.66 12.95 -7.11
N TYR A 52 -4.37 12.90 -7.43
CA TYR A 52 -3.30 13.13 -6.46
C TYR A 52 -3.34 14.55 -5.87
N ARG A 53 -3.54 15.57 -6.71
CA ARG A 53 -3.60 16.97 -6.25
C ARG A 53 -4.79 17.20 -5.33
N GLU A 54 -5.97 16.80 -5.78
CA GLU A 54 -7.22 16.94 -5.02
C GLU A 54 -7.14 16.26 -3.65
N LEU A 55 -6.52 15.08 -3.61
CA LEU A 55 -6.38 14.28 -2.40
C LEU A 55 -5.44 14.91 -1.36
N LEU A 56 -4.45 15.71 -1.79
CA LEU A 56 -3.55 16.44 -0.89
C LEU A 56 -4.07 17.85 -0.54
N ASP A 57 -4.70 18.52 -1.49
CA ASP A 57 -5.18 19.89 -1.29
C ASP A 57 -6.41 19.92 -0.35
N ASN A 58 -7.28 18.91 -0.40
CA ASN A 58 -8.54 18.86 0.37
C ASN A 58 -8.53 17.84 1.53
N HIS A 59 -7.62 18.04 2.50
CA HIS A 59 -7.42 17.16 3.65
C HIS A 59 -8.54 17.16 4.71
N ASN A 60 -9.40 18.19 4.75
CA ASN A 60 -10.30 18.40 5.90
C ASN A 60 -11.59 17.55 5.91
N CYS A 61 -12.01 16.98 4.77
CA CYS A 61 -13.22 16.14 4.66
C CYS A 61 -13.04 15.05 3.60
N LEU A 62 -11.90 14.36 3.61
CA LEU A 62 -11.62 13.31 2.65
C LEU A 62 -12.50 12.08 2.95
N LYS A 63 -13.58 11.91 2.18
CA LYS A 63 -14.42 10.71 2.20
C LYS A 63 -13.90 9.70 1.19
N VAL A 64 -12.71 9.17 1.43
CA VAL A 64 -12.12 8.09 0.63
C VAL A 64 -11.63 6.99 1.55
N SER A 65 -11.59 5.77 1.04
CA SER A 65 -11.05 4.62 1.75
C SER A 65 -9.53 4.77 1.93
N PRO A 66 -8.95 4.21 3.01
CA PRO A 66 -7.50 4.13 3.15
C PRO A 66 -6.81 3.40 1.99
N ALA A 67 -7.48 2.41 1.40
CA ALA A 67 -6.99 1.66 0.25
C ALA A 67 -6.78 2.57 -0.96
N PHE A 68 -7.80 3.35 -1.31
CA PHE A 68 -7.71 4.33 -2.39
C PHE A 68 -6.65 5.41 -2.10
N TYR A 69 -6.66 5.94 -0.88
CA TYR A 69 -5.70 6.96 -0.45
C TYR A 69 -4.25 6.51 -0.64
N PHE A 70 -3.88 5.35 -0.09
CA PHE A 70 -2.51 4.86 -0.21
C PHE A 70 -2.18 4.45 -1.64
N TYR A 71 -3.13 3.87 -2.39
CA TYR A 71 -2.92 3.52 -3.78
C TYR A 71 -2.51 4.73 -4.63
N VAL A 72 -3.28 5.82 -4.59
CA VAL A 72 -2.98 7.03 -5.38
C VAL A 72 -1.61 7.61 -5.03
N LEU A 73 -1.25 7.66 -3.74
CA LEU A 73 0.05 8.18 -3.29
C LEU A 73 1.22 7.29 -3.71
N VAL A 74 1.12 5.98 -3.45
CA VAL A 74 2.16 5.01 -3.81
C VAL A 74 2.34 5.00 -5.32
N ARG A 75 1.25 4.93 -6.08
CA ARG A 75 1.28 4.91 -7.54
C ARG A 75 1.99 6.14 -8.10
N ARG A 76 1.72 7.33 -7.55
CA ARG A 76 2.41 8.57 -7.93
C ARG A 76 3.93 8.48 -7.70
N VAL A 77 4.35 8.02 -6.53
CA VAL A 77 5.77 7.89 -6.18
C VAL A 77 6.47 6.87 -7.08
N LEU A 78 5.83 5.74 -7.37
CA LEU A 78 6.38 4.72 -8.26
C LEU A 78 6.54 5.22 -9.69
N MET A 79 5.54 5.93 -10.22
CA MET A 79 5.64 6.57 -11.54
C MET A 79 6.78 7.59 -11.60
N TRP A 80 6.95 8.43 -10.57
CA TRP A 80 8.08 9.35 -10.47
C TRP A 80 9.45 8.66 -10.40
N ALA A 81 9.51 7.46 -9.81
CA ALA A 81 10.70 6.62 -9.79
C ALA A 81 10.93 5.84 -11.11
N GLY A 82 10.04 5.98 -12.10
CA GLY A 82 10.10 5.24 -13.36
C GLY A 82 9.65 3.78 -13.25
N ILE A 83 8.96 3.41 -12.16
CA ILE A 83 8.47 2.05 -11.92
C ILE A 83 6.98 1.99 -12.27
N ASN A 84 6.66 1.36 -13.41
CA ASN A 84 5.29 1.23 -13.91
C ASN A 84 4.64 -0.13 -13.55
N ASP A 85 4.89 -0.63 -12.35
CA ASP A 85 4.29 -1.90 -11.87
C ASP A 85 3.08 -1.62 -10.98
N ARG A 86 1.88 -1.97 -11.48
CA ARG A 86 0.61 -1.79 -10.75
C ARG A 86 0.42 -2.81 -9.63
N HIS A 87 0.92 -4.04 -9.78
CA HIS A 87 0.86 -5.04 -8.71
C HIS A 87 1.73 -4.64 -7.53
N MET A 88 2.87 -4.00 -7.80
CA MET A 88 3.72 -3.44 -6.74
C MET A 88 3.04 -2.28 -6.02
N ALA A 89 2.32 -1.43 -6.75
CA ALA A 89 1.49 -0.37 -6.15
C ALA A 89 0.39 -0.97 -5.25
N ASP A 90 -0.32 -2.01 -5.71
CA ASP A 90 -1.33 -2.72 -4.93
C ASP A 90 -0.74 -3.32 -3.65
N TYR A 91 0.41 -3.99 -3.75
CA TYR A 91 1.05 -4.61 -2.59
C TYR A 91 1.47 -3.57 -1.55
N LEU A 92 2.22 -2.55 -1.95
CA LEU A 92 2.71 -1.52 -1.04
C LEU A 92 1.56 -0.73 -0.40
N SER A 93 0.50 -0.47 -1.15
CA SER A 93 -0.68 0.22 -0.62
C SER A 93 -1.41 -0.64 0.40
N ALA A 94 -1.59 -1.93 0.12
CA ALA A 94 -2.17 -2.86 1.07
C ALA A 94 -1.31 -2.98 2.34
N VAL A 95 0.03 -2.97 2.23
CA VAL A 95 0.94 -2.92 3.40
C VAL A 95 0.64 -1.65 4.22
N LEU A 96 0.59 -0.49 3.59
CA LEU A 96 0.34 0.78 4.30
C LEU A 96 -1.05 0.82 4.97
N VAL A 97 -2.08 0.29 4.30
CA VAL A 97 -3.44 0.18 4.88
C VAL A 97 -3.41 -0.66 6.16
N GLU A 98 -2.78 -1.84 6.10
CA GLU A 98 -2.75 -2.78 7.23
C GLU A 98 -2.07 -2.13 8.43
N PHE A 99 -0.90 -1.53 8.25
CA PHE A 99 -0.15 -0.91 9.33
C PHE A 99 -0.80 0.40 9.82
N GLY A 100 -1.46 1.16 8.94
CA GLY A 100 -2.22 2.35 9.31
C GLY A 100 -3.39 2.02 10.24
N ARG A 101 -4.14 0.94 9.96
CA ARG A 101 -5.22 0.46 10.84
C ARG A 101 -4.71 0.07 12.23
N HIS A 102 -3.57 -0.63 12.29
CA HIS A 102 -2.98 -1.04 13.56
C HIS A 102 -2.53 0.17 14.40
N SER A 103 -1.96 1.19 13.76
CA SER A 103 -1.54 2.43 14.43
C SER A 103 -2.75 3.21 14.98
N ALA A 104 -3.85 3.29 14.24
CA ALA A 104 -5.07 3.99 14.66
C ALA A 104 -5.80 3.31 15.84
N HIS A 105 -5.63 2.00 16.02
CA HIS A 105 -6.22 1.25 17.14
C HIS A 105 -5.45 1.40 18.47
N HIS A 106 -4.29 2.07 18.48
CA HIS A 106 -3.47 2.26 19.68
C HIS A 106 -3.81 3.52 20.50
N ASP A 107 -4.72 4.37 20.06
CA ASP A 107 -5.08 5.64 20.75
C ASP A 107 -6.21 5.52 21.80
N GLY A 108 -6.59 4.30 22.21
CA GLY A 108 -7.63 4.07 23.22
C GLY A 108 -7.07 3.97 24.66
N PRO A 109 -7.63 4.67 25.67
CA PRO A 109 -7.13 4.64 27.06
C PRO A 109 -7.33 3.31 27.80
N GLN A 110 -7.90 2.28 27.15
CA GLN A 110 -8.10 0.94 27.70
C GLN A 110 -7.71 -0.18 26.74
N SER A 111 -6.87 0.09 25.74
CA SER A 111 -6.37 -0.96 24.86
C SER A 111 -5.25 -1.74 25.58
N THR A 112 -5.62 -2.86 26.21
CA THR A 112 -4.66 -3.84 26.76
C THR A 112 -3.65 -4.22 25.67
N PRO A 113 -2.33 -4.08 25.89
CA PRO A 113 -1.33 -4.25 24.84
C PRO A 113 -1.06 -5.74 24.66
N LEU A 114 -1.90 -6.45 23.91
CA LEU A 114 -1.71 -7.88 23.64
C LEU A 114 -1.77 -8.25 22.14
N PHE A 115 -1.97 -7.27 21.26
CA PHE A 115 -1.82 -7.44 19.80
C PHE A 115 -0.96 -6.34 19.16
N ALA A 116 0.03 -5.85 19.88
CA ALA A 116 1.02 -4.90 19.38
C ALA A 116 2.29 -5.65 18.91
N TYR A 117 2.17 -6.45 17.83
CA TYR A 117 3.14 -7.45 17.38
C TYR A 117 3.46 -8.51 18.45
N PRO A 118 3.42 -9.82 18.16
CA PRO A 118 4.25 -10.72 18.96
C PRO A 118 5.67 -10.17 18.81
N TYR A 119 6.39 -9.92 19.91
CA TYR A 119 7.76 -9.45 19.82
C TYR A 119 8.50 -10.35 18.82
N LEU A 120 9.52 -9.83 18.12
CA LEU A 120 10.25 -10.65 17.14
C LEU A 120 10.68 -12.00 17.76
N SER A 121 10.99 -12.00 19.06
CA SER A 121 11.21 -13.20 19.88
C SER A 121 10.02 -14.16 19.93
N ASP A 122 8.80 -13.69 20.13
CA ASP A 122 7.58 -14.50 20.19
C ASP A 122 7.26 -15.12 18.84
N LEU A 123 7.45 -14.35 17.75
CA LEU A 123 7.34 -14.88 16.39
C LEU A 123 8.40 -15.96 16.10
N LEU A 124 9.63 -15.81 16.60
CA LEU A 124 10.67 -16.84 16.48
C LEU A 124 10.31 -18.11 17.26
N ILE A 125 9.73 -17.97 18.45
CA ILE A 125 9.23 -19.09 19.27
C ILE A 125 8.06 -19.79 18.56
N LEU A 126 7.15 -19.04 17.96
CA LEU A 126 6.03 -19.56 17.17
C LEU A 126 6.53 -20.35 15.95
N VAL A 127 7.51 -19.83 15.19
CA VAL A 127 8.10 -20.53 14.03
C VAL A 127 8.77 -21.84 14.44
N GLN A 128 9.43 -21.90 15.60
CA GLN A 128 10.09 -23.13 16.04
C GLN A 128 9.09 -24.25 16.32
N ASN A 129 7.90 -23.91 16.83
CA ASN A 129 6.90 -24.89 17.27
C ASN A 129 5.78 -25.16 16.24
N ALA A 130 5.70 -24.38 15.15
CA ALA A 130 4.64 -24.46 14.15
C ALA A 130 4.82 -25.58 13.12
N GLY A 131 3.73 -26.02 12.47
CA GLY A 131 3.77 -26.95 11.33
C GLY A 131 4.43 -26.35 10.07
N PRO A 132 4.74 -27.15 9.03
CA PRO A 132 5.39 -26.65 7.80
C PRO A 132 4.68 -25.47 7.13
N TRP A 133 3.34 -25.53 7.05
CA TRP A 133 2.51 -24.49 6.45
C TRP A 133 2.43 -23.23 7.31
N GLU A 134 2.22 -23.39 8.60
CA GLU A 134 2.18 -22.30 9.57
C GLU A 134 3.53 -21.56 9.64
N ARG A 135 4.65 -22.30 9.59
CA ARG A 135 5.99 -21.70 9.49
C ARG A 135 6.17 -20.83 8.27
N LEU A 136 5.62 -21.21 7.12
CA LEU A 136 5.66 -20.38 5.92
C LEU A 136 4.87 -19.09 6.14
N MET A 137 3.68 -19.18 6.72
CA MET A 137 2.82 -18.03 7.00
C MET A 137 3.46 -17.06 8.00
N ILE A 138 4.02 -17.57 9.10
CA ILE A 138 4.68 -16.75 10.10
C ILE A 138 5.91 -16.05 9.51
N ARG A 139 6.70 -16.74 8.68
CA ARG A 139 7.85 -16.13 7.96
C ARG A 139 7.42 -15.05 6.97
N ALA A 140 6.31 -15.24 6.25
CA ALA A 140 5.76 -14.21 5.37
C ALA A 140 5.36 -12.96 6.17
N HIS A 141 4.66 -13.14 7.30
CA HIS A 141 4.29 -12.04 8.20
C HIS A 141 5.50 -11.32 8.81
N MET A 142 6.56 -12.06 9.19
CA MET A 142 7.83 -11.46 9.62
C MET A 142 8.50 -10.66 8.49
N GLY A 143 8.40 -11.13 7.24
CA GLY A 143 8.88 -10.41 6.06
C GLY A 143 8.14 -9.09 5.83
N ASP A 144 6.80 -9.13 5.83
CA ASP A 144 5.95 -7.93 5.71
C ASP A 144 6.26 -6.92 6.83
N THR A 145 6.46 -7.41 8.06
CA THR A 145 6.82 -6.60 9.23
C THR A 145 8.23 -6.02 9.14
N ALA A 146 9.21 -6.79 8.66
CA ALA A 146 10.57 -6.33 8.48
C ALA A 146 10.68 -5.27 7.37
N LEU A 147 9.87 -5.35 6.32
CA LEU A 147 9.77 -4.32 5.27
C LEU A 147 9.27 -2.99 5.84
N PHE A 148 8.29 -3.04 6.74
CA PHE A 148 7.77 -1.84 7.40
C PHE A 148 8.75 -1.28 8.44
N ILE A 149 9.23 -2.09 9.39
CA ILE A 149 10.11 -1.66 10.49
C ILE A 149 11.51 -1.29 9.99
N GLY A 150 12.09 -2.10 9.11
CA GLY A 150 13.38 -1.81 8.46
C GLY A 150 13.29 -0.68 7.44
N GLY A 151 12.07 -0.23 7.21
CA GLY A 151 11.65 0.79 6.29
C GLY A 151 11.77 0.39 4.85
N ILE A 152 10.72 0.80 4.16
CA ILE A 152 10.77 1.68 2.99
C ILE A 152 11.75 2.88 3.23
N PHE A 153 12.95 2.66 3.77
CA PHE A 153 14.01 3.64 3.94
C PHE A 153 14.94 3.47 2.75
N ALA A 154 14.88 4.45 1.85
CA ALA A 154 15.76 4.55 0.69
C ALA A 154 17.24 4.35 1.08
N ASP A 155 17.64 4.70 2.30
CA ASP A 155 19.03 4.56 2.74
C ASP A 155 19.49 3.12 2.97
N ARG A 156 18.60 2.17 3.33
CA ARG A 156 18.96 0.75 3.45
C ARG A 156 19.07 0.09 2.07
N VAL A 157 18.17 0.42 1.17
CA VAL A 157 18.25 0.03 -0.26
C VAL A 157 19.49 0.63 -0.90
N ARG A 158 19.78 1.92 -0.67
CA ARG A 158 21.01 2.58 -1.14
C ARG A 158 22.25 1.98 -0.52
N ALA A 159 22.22 1.59 0.76
CA ALA A 159 23.34 0.90 1.40
C ALA A 159 23.58 -0.46 0.75
N GLN A 160 22.53 -1.27 0.52
CA GLN A 160 22.65 -2.54 -0.21
C GLN A 160 23.10 -2.35 -1.65
N CYS A 161 22.58 -1.38 -2.40
CA CYS A 161 23.04 -1.07 -3.76
C CYS A 161 24.50 -0.58 -3.76
N ARG A 162 24.93 0.20 -2.77
CA ARG A 162 26.33 0.64 -2.62
C ARG A 162 27.25 -0.54 -2.28
N THR A 163 26.78 -1.47 -1.45
CA THR A 163 27.52 -2.70 -1.14
C THR A 163 27.58 -3.62 -2.36
N ALA A 164 26.48 -3.80 -3.10
CA ALA A 164 26.41 -4.59 -4.34
C ALA A 164 27.27 -4.01 -5.48
N ARG A 165 27.45 -2.68 -5.53
CA ARG A 165 28.39 -2.03 -6.47
C ARG A 165 29.86 -2.11 -6.01
N ARG A 166 30.10 -2.31 -4.71
CA ARG A 166 31.45 -2.51 -4.14
C ARG A 166 31.89 -3.98 -4.21
N THR A 167 30.95 -4.91 -4.14
CA THR A 167 31.17 -6.31 -4.48
C THR A 167 30.88 -6.48 -5.98
N GLY A 168 31.86 -6.18 -6.83
CA GLY A 168 31.87 -6.67 -8.21
C GLY A 168 31.66 -8.20 -8.25
N PRO A 169 31.36 -8.78 -9.43
CA PRO A 169 30.92 -10.17 -9.52
C PRO A 169 31.88 -11.07 -8.76
N PHE A 170 31.36 -11.78 -7.76
CA PHE A 170 32.04 -12.94 -7.23
C PHE A 170 32.10 -13.94 -8.38
N VAL A 171 33.25 -13.95 -9.06
CA VAL A 171 33.65 -15.05 -9.93
C VAL A 171 33.88 -16.24 -9.00
N LEU A 172 32.96 -17.20 -9.05
CA LEU A 172 33.21 -18.61 -8.85
C LEU A 172 32.72 -19.36 -10.08
#